data_AF-A0A9P9YTZ9-F1
#
_entry.id   AF-A0A9P9YTZ9-F1
#
_cell.length_a   1.000
_cell.length_b   1.000
_cell.length_c   1.000
_cell.angle_alpha   90.00
_cell.angle_beta   90.00
_cell.angle_gamma   90.00
#
_symmetry.space_group_name_H-M   'P 1'
#
loop_
_entity.id
_entity.type
_entity.pdbx_description
1 polymer ?
#
loop_
_entity_poly.entity_id
_entity_poly.type
_entity_poly.pdbx_seq_one_letter_code
_entity_poly.pdbx_strand_id
1 'polypeptide(L)'
;MVLNITELKEAIETVIMKRLDHKNLDKDVEYFADTPSTTENLAVYIWDNIRLQLKKPELLYEVKIHETPKNIISYRGPYPLNGIYNPINKRIAHDSCTNISSDSD
;
A
#
# COMPACT_ATOMS: atom_id res chain seq x y z
N MET A 1 -3.52 -19.21 -14.49
CA MET A 1 -3.80 -18.41 -13.27
C MET A 1 -2.66 -17.45 -13.08
N VAL A 2 -2.90 -16.14 -12.92
CA VAL A 2 -1.84 -15.11 -12.87
C VAL A 2 -1.03 -15.21 -11.56
N LEU A 3 -1.71 -15.40 -10.43
CA LEU A 3 -1.14 -15.64 -9.11
C LEU A 3 -2.07 -16.58 -8.32
N ASN A 4 -1.52 -17.36 -7.39
CA ASN A 4 -2.32 -18.23 -6.53
C ASN A 4 -3.08 -17.39 -5.49
N ILE A 5 -4.42 -17.51 -5.47
CA ILE A 5 -5.29 -16.75 -4.57
C ILE A 5 -5.00 -17.08 -3.10
N THR A 6 -4.57 -18.30 -2.79
CA THR A 6 -4.22 -18.69 -1.42
C THR A 6 -3.00 -17.91 -0.92
N GLU A 7 -1.97 -17.77 -1.77
CA GLU A 7 -0.78 -16.97 -1.43
C GLU A 7 -1.12 -15.49 -1.24
N LEU A 8 -2.01 -14.95 -2.09
CA LEU A 8 -2.48 -13.57 -1.94
C LEU A 8 -3.23 -13.36 -0.63
N LYS A 9 -4.10 -14.32 -0.28
CA LYS A 9 -4.87 -14.28 0.97
C LYS A 9 -3.96 -14.28 2.18
N GLU A 10 -2.92 -15.12 2.20
CA GLU A 10 -1.95 -15.19 3.29
C GLU A 10 -1.14 -13.88 3.44
N ALA A 11 -0.75 -13.28 2.31
CA ALA A 11 -0.08 -11.98 2.32
C ALA A 11 -0.98 -10.88 2.91
N ILE A 12 -2.24 -10.81 2.46
CA ILE A 12 -3.23 -9.85 2.98
C ILE A 12 -3.49 -10.06 4.48
N GLU A 13 -3.69 -11.30 4.91
CA GLU A 13 -3.93 -11.65 6.32
C GLU A 13 -2.78 -11.18 7.23
N THR A 14 -1.54 -11.40 6.77
CA THR A 14 -0.35 -11.10 7.55
C THR A 14 -0.07 -9.59 7.63
N VAL A 15 -0.29 -8.87 6.52
CA VAL A 15 0.02 -7.45 6.40
C VAL A 15 -1.11 -6.56 6.90
N ILE A 16 -2.36 -6.91 6.60
CA ILE A 16 -3.53 -6.08 6.90
C ILE A 16 -4.17 -6.57 8.20
N MET A 17 -4.71 -7.79 8.21
CA MET A 17 -5.55 -8.26 9.31
C MET A 17 -4.79 -8.29 10.65
N LYS A 18 -3.58 -8.86 10.68
CA LYS A 18 -2.81 -8.94 11.94
C LYS A 18 -2.26 -7.59 12.45
N ARG A 19 -2.02 -6.63 11.55
CA ARG A 19 -1.30 -5.39 11.87
C ARG A 19 -2.22 -4.19 12.04
N LEU A 20 -3.37 -4.17 11.36
CA LEU A 20 -4.24 -3.00 11.25
C LEU A 20 -5.64 -3.25 11.81
N ASP A 21 -6.13 -4.49 11.80
CA ASP A 21 -7.49 -4.78 12.27
C ASP A 21 -7.66 -4.53 13.77
N HIS A 22 -8.75 -3.87 14.15
CA HIS A 22 -9.09 -3.48 15.53
C HIS A 22 -7.97 -2.75 16.30
N LYS A 23 -7.09 -2.01 15.60
CA LYS A 23 -5.97 -1.27 16.20
C LYS A 23 -6.06 0.22 15.97
N ASN A 24 -5.37 0.97 16.83
CA ASN A 24 -5.16 2.39 16.64
C ASN A 24 -3.90 2.60 15.79
N LEU A 25 -4.05 3.17 14.59
CA LEU A 25 -2.95 3.32 13.63
C LEU A 25 -1.78 4.12 14.23
N ASP A 26 -2.04 5.26 14.87
CA ASP A 26 -0.99 6.15 15.35
C ASP A 26 -0.22 5.59 16.56
N LYS A 27 -0.83 4.67 17.33
CA LYS A 27 -0.25 4.11 18.56
C LYS A 27 0.34 2.72 18.38
N ASP A 28 -0.34 1.86 17.63
CA ASP A 28 -0.03 0.43 17.55
C ASP A 28 0.81 0.07 16.32
N VAL A 29 0.95 0.99 15.37
CA VAL A 29 1.68 0.78 14.13
C VAL A 29 2.81 1.80 14.04
N GLU A 30 4.04 1.31 14.23
CA GLU A 30 5.26 2.12 14.28
C GLU A 30 5.43 3.05 13.06
N TYR A 31 4.91 2.67 11.90
CA TYR A 31 4.95 3.50 10.68
C TYR A 31 4.23 4.85 10.83
N PHE A 32 3.14 4.90 11.60
CA PHE A 32 2.33 6.10 11.78
C PHE A 32 2.74 6.93 13.01
N ALA A 33 3.80 6.55 13.73
CA ALA A 33 4.32 7.36 14.82
C ALA A 33 4.84 8.72 14.32
N ASP A 34 5.53 8.71 13.17
CA ASP A 34 6.13 9.90 12.54
C ASP A 34 5.40 10.33 11.25
N THR A 35 4.41 9.56 10.80
CA THR A 35 3.68 9.80 9.54
C THR A 35 2.18 9.91 9.83
N PRO A 36 1.47 10.93 9.33
CA PRO A 36 0.05 11.06 9.59
C PRO A 36 -0.73 9.88 8.99
N SER A 37 -1.69 9.35 9.74
CA SER A 37 -2.52 8.18 9.40
C SER A 37 -3.63 8.47 8.37
N THR A 38 -3.32 9.28 7.35
CA THR A 38 -4.25 9.51 6.24
C THR A 38 -4.42 8.27 5.36
N THR A 39 -5.55 8.17 4.67
CA THR A 39 -5.84 6.99 3.83
C THR A 39 -4.83 6.82 2.68
N GLU A 40 -4.26 7.91 2.18
CA GLU A 40 -3.19 7.89 1.18
C GLU A 40 -1.92 7.25 1.72
N ASN A 41 -1.50 7.65 2.93
CA ASN A 41 -0.32 7.07 3.58
C ASN A 41 -0.56 5.61 3.95
N LEU A 42 -1.80 5.25 4.31
CA LEU A 42 -2.20 3.87 4.52
C LEU A 42 -2.11 3.03 3.24
N ALA A 43 -2.54 3.57 2.09
CA ALA A 43 -2.42 2.88 0.80
C ALA A 43 -0.97 2.61 0.43
N VAL A 44 -0.08 3.56 0.69
CA VAL A 44 1.37 3.40 0.49
C VAL A 44 1.94 2.33 1.43
N TYR A 45 1.59 2.40 2.72
CA TYR A 45 2.03 1.41 3.71
C TYR A 45 1.60 -0.02 3.32
N ILE A 46 0.34 -0.21 2.93
CA ILE A 46 -0.19 -1.52 2.53
C ILE A 46 0.53 -2.01 1.27
N TRP A 47 0.72 -1.16 0.27
CA TRP A 47 1.45 -1.50 -0.95
C TRP A 47 2.86 -2.00 -0.67
N ASP A 48 3.63 -1.25 0.12
CA ASP A 48 5.02 -1.59 0.42
C ASP A 48 5.11 -2.92 1.18
N ASN A 49 4.23 -3.15 2.15
CA ASN A 49 4.24 -4.39 2.94
C ASN A 49 3.74 -5.62 2.16
N ILE A 50 2.72 -5.48 1.30
CA ILE A 50 2.24 -6.59 0.46
C ILE A 50 3.34 -7.02 -0.52
N ARG A 51 4.06 -6.07 -1.13
CA ARG A 51 5.15 -6.39 -2.07
C ARG A 51 6.26 -7.21 -1.43
N LEU A 52 6.53 -7.03 -0.13
CA LEU A 52 7.52 -7.84 0.60
C LEU A 52 7.06 -9.29 0.84
N GLN A 53 5.75 -9.55 0.88
CA GLN A 53 5.19 -10.89 1.11
C GLN A 53 4.96 -11.67 -0.20
N LEU A 54 4.80 -10.98 -1.32
CA LEU A 54 4.57 -11.62 -2.61
C LEU A 54 5.87 -12.19 -3.20
N LYS A 55 5.81 -13.43 -3.68
CA LYS A 55 6.93 -14.07 -4.43
C LYS A 55 7.27 -13.31 -5.73
N LYS A 56 6.27 -12.64 -6.31
CA LYS A 56 6.32 -11.90 -7.56
C LYS A 56 5.74 -10.49 -7.35
N PRO A 57 6.50 -9.55 -6.77
CA PRO A 57 6.01 -8.22 -6.44
C PRO A 57 5.59 -7.40 -7.67
N GLU A 58 6.07 -7.75 -8.86
CA GLU A 58 5.72 -7.13 -10.13
C GLU A 58 4.26 -7.33 -10.55
N LEU A 59 3.56 -8.30 -9.94
CA LEU A 59 2.16 -8.58 -10.23
C LEU A 59 1.19 -7.67 -9.45
N LEU A 60 1.66 -6.95 -8.43
CA LEU A 60 0.81 -6.00 -7.71
C LEU A 60 0.59 -4.76 -8.60
N TYR A 61 -0.67 -4.52 -8.95
CA TYR A 61 -1.05 -3.45 -9.88
C TYR A 61 -1.67 -2.23 -9.18
N GLU A 62 -2.57 -2.45 -8.23
CA GLU A 62 -3.28 -1.39 -7.52
C GLU A 62 -3.63 -1.85 -6.10
N VAL A 63 -3.51 -0.94 -5.14
CA VAL A 63 -4.13 -1.03 -3.82
C VAL A 63 -5.22 0.03 -3.76
N LYS A 64 -6.45 -0.37 -3.47
CA LYS A 64 -7.61 0.52 -3.35
C LYS A 64 -8.19 0.43 -1.95
N ILE A 65 -8.32 1.56 -1.28
CA ILE A 65 -8.86 1.67 0.07
C ILE A 65 -10.16 2.46 0.02
N HIS A 66 -11.19 1.92 0.66
CA HIS A 66 -12.46 2.57 0.87
C HIS A 66 -12.55 2.89 2.36
N GLU A 67 -12.24 4.14 2.74
CA GLU A 67 -12.36 4.57 4.14
C GLU A 67 -13.83 4.79 4.49
N THR A 68 -14.54 5.48 3.60
CA THR A 68 -15.99 5.64 3.63
C THR A 68 -16.54 5.43 2.22
N PRO A 69 -17.87 5.33 2.01
CA PRO A 69 -18.43 5.19 0.67
C PRO A 69 -18.07 6.33 -0.29
N LYS A 70 -17.71 7.51 0.25
CA LYS A 70 -17.34 8.71 -0.52
C LYS A 70 -15.83 8.96 -0.60
N ASN A 71 -15.05 8.32 0.27
CA ASN A 71 -13.60 8.49 0.31
C ASN A 71 -12.95 7.21 -0.22
N ILE A 72 -12.54 7.25 -1.49
CA ILE A 72 -11.91 6.13 -2.17
C ILE A 72 -10.54 6.57 -2.67
N ILE A 73 -9.52 5.84 -2.24
CA ILE A 73 -8.13 6.11 -2.59
C ILE A 73 -7.62 4.92 -3.40
N SER A 74 -6.95 5.20 -4.52
CA SER A 74 -6.23 4.19 -5.31
C SER A 74 -4.75 4.53 -5.39
N TYR A 75 -3.89 3.53 -5.21
CA TYR A 75 -2.44 3.65 -5.31
C TYR A 75 -1.83 2.56 -6.18
N ARG A 76 -1.03 2.96 -7.17
CA ARG A 76 -0.41 2.05 -8.16
C ARG A 76 1.13 1.96 -8.05
N GLY A 77 1.69 2.35 -6.92
CA GLY A 77 3.15 2.38 -6.71
C GLY A 77 3.85 3.59 -7.35
N PRO A 78 5.17 3.72 -7.21
CA PRO A 78 5.95 4.79 -7.84
C PRO A 78 6.10 4.56 -9.35
N TYR A 79 6.19 5.64 -10.13
CA TYR A 79 6.56 5.53 -11.55
C TYR A 79 7.99 5.01 -11.67
N PRO A 80 8.29 4.13 -12.64
CA PRO A 80 9.66 3.77 -12.94
C PRO A 80 10.39 5.02 -13.48
N LEU A 81 11.34 5.57 -12.73
CA LEU A 81 12.27 6.56 -13.25
C LEU A 81 13.02 5.92 -14.43
N ASN A 82 12.90 6.52 -15.62
CA ASN A 82 13.53 6.06 -16.86
C ASN A 82 13.20 4.61 -17.26
N GLY A 83 12.01 4.10 -16.92
CA GLY A 83 11.58 2.76 -17.33
C GLY A 83 12.23 1.60 -16.56
N ILE A 84 13.01 1.90 -15.51
CA ILE A 84 13.59 0.89 -14.62
C ILE A 84 12.74 0.80 -13.36
N TYR A 85 12.01 -0.31 -13.22
CA TYR A 85 11.32 -0.64 -11.97
C TYR A 85 12.35 -1.10 -10.94
N ASN A 86 12.70 -0.25 -9.98
CA ASN A 86 13.57 -0.66 -8.88
C ASN A 86 12.72 -1.28 -7.77
N PRO A 87 12.80 -2.61 -7.54
CA PRO A 87 11.92 -3.28 -6.60
C PRO A 87 12.15 -2.85 -5.14
N ILE A 88 13.26 -2.16 -4.86
CA ILE A 88 13.76 -1.80 -3.52
C ILE A 88 13.45 -0.32 -3.16
N ASN A 89 12.83 0.47 -4.04
CA ASN A 89 12.59 1.89 -3.75
C ASN A 89 11.55 2.07 -2.63
N LYS A 90 12.02 2.05 -1.39
CA LYS A 90 11.42 2.78 -0.27
C LYS A 90 11.34 4.24 -0.75
N ARG A 91 10.14 4.82 -0.80
CA ARG A 91 9.94 6.22 -1.21
C ARG A 91 11.03 7.10 -0.61
N ILE A 92 11.81 7.77 -1.45
CA ILE A 92 12.68 8.86 -0.99
C ILE A 92 11.74 10.06 -0.81
N ALA A 93 11.93 10.86 0.25
CA ALA A 93 11.04 11.95 0.67
C ALA A 93 10.74 13.03 -0.40
N HIS A 94 11.37 12.95 -1.58
CA HIS A 94 11.20 13.86 -2.70
C HIS A 94 10.41 13.28 -3.90
N ASP A 95 10.01 12.02 -3.88
CA ASP A 95 9.23 11.43 -4.96
C ASP A 95 7.76 11.84 -4.84
N SER A 96 7.36 12.74 -5.73
CA SER A 96 6.03 13.36 -5.82
C SER A 96 4.88 12.35 -5.77
N CYS A 97 3.76 12.74 -5.13
CA CYS A 97 2.52 11.98 -4.93
C CYS A 97 1.74 11.63 -6.23
N THR A 98 2.41 11.20 -7.29
CA THR A 98 1.88 11.26 -8.66
C THR A 98 1.07 10.03 -9.08
N ASN A 99 0.92 9.01 -8.23
CA ASN A 99 0.15 7.79 -8.50
C ASN A 99 -0.93 7.48 -7.44
N ILE A 100 -1.30 8.48 -6.66
CA ILE A 100 -2.40 8.38 -5.70
C ILE A 100 -3.56 9.18 -6.31
N SER A 101 -4.67 8.51 -6.60
CA SER A 101 -5.93 9.19 -6.91
C SER A 101 -6.86 9.08 -5.71
N SER A 102 -7.44 10.20 -5.30
CA SER A 102 -8.54 10.24 -4.34
C SER A 102 -9.76 10.75 -5.08
N ASP A 103 -10.76 9.90 -5.24
CA ASP A 103 -12.06 10.32 -5.76
C ASP A 103 -12.92 10.68 -4.54
N SER A 104 -12.97 11.97 -4.25
CA SER A 104 -13.83 12.58 -3.24
C SER A 104 -14.79 13.52 -3.97
N ASP A 105 -16.07 13.12 -4.07
CA ASP A 105 -17.14 13.94 -4.64
C ASP A 105 -17.47 15.16 -3.78
#